data_AF-A0A4Q4TB76-F1
#
_entry.id   AF-A0A4Q4TB76-F1
#
_cell.length_a   1.000
_cell.length_b   1.000
_cell.length_c   1.000
_cell.angle_alpha   90.00
_cell.angle_beta   90.00
_cell.angle_gamma   90.00
#
_symmetry.space_group_name_H-M   'P 1'
#
loop_
_entity.id
_entity.type
_entity.pdbx_description
1 polymer ?
#
loop_
_entity_poly.entity_id
_entity_poly.type
_entity_poly.pdbx_seq_one_letter_code
_entity_poly.pdbx_strand_id
1 'polypeptide(L)'
;MEYGRQLYGAERYSEAAEAFRQVINSCPCGIHVREKPCLCKDILSSIGNDSLCRELKKTSVHEKEGRLEQSISCAEQMINLSPREPKGYLRLGKILRLQGLPDLAYHVYKAGTRLVEKKHPNHALLPKLKDQEAKLTRLVSFLRVDPVAKLPFELVSMIFRQVDFRTMCRCLSVCKTWKTVLTGKQAEELWRIQQYTYHRRIPKSPVRHKTLMTYAYLAGNGVTDLSIDNCLHFGLKTNSTTNSLLNNNSLGLLLSRCKQLKHLKLRGGGRGGSVVILNGLFNMQLPALKSFYLGYGLRLPAHELVWLLKGSPNIRELSIFDFIGRSTEEYVFSNFPVLKNLKTIRLANGAQPIVVNMSDLIRCTPNLETAWIDDLLWDCTSNSDNTSWPHLESLFLGSNAVVRPSQVVAPGKLVPEFCAETIRELYLEACDSSLILSALPDCRDLTRIQKFSLKTRDPISKDRFEALLRPSFTSGSIEELSLSPFPFATVNLKSAEMDWFRGDSLTCLSLTGLTLDFRAIGNPGDALVDVVSRFPNLHCLDINREYIQPPTLARIVSQTRVRTIYHQQGYMMEEVRSWASRKYGAQIIDGCVPSPAQHPDRPMFNLSLARSMGRPWGN
;
A
#
# COMPACT_ATOMS: atom_id res chain seq x y z
N MET A 1 -26.78 -67.73 -26.96
CA MET A 1 -26.75 -67.41 -25.51
C MET A 1 -26.84 -68.65 -24.63
N GLU A 2 -27.79 -69.56 -24.83
CA GLU A 2 -27.94 -70.76 -23.97
C GLU A 2 -26.75 -71.74 -24.06
N TYR A 3 -26.20 -71.95 -25.26
CA TYR A 3 -24.97 -72.74 -25.45
C TYR A 3 -23.78 -72.21 -24.64
N GLY A 4 -23.57 -70.89 -24.61
CA GLY A 4 -22.53 -70.26 -23.79
C GLY A 4 -22.77 -70.42 -22.28
N ARG A 5 -24.03 -70.48 -21.82
CA ARG A 5 -24.36 -70.72 -20.41
C ARG A 5 -24.11 -72.17 -19.99
N GLN A 6 -24.35 -73.14 -20.88
CA GLN A 6 -24.03 -74.54 -20.62
C GLN A 6 -22.51 -74.77 -20.52
N LEU A 7 -21.72 -74.16 -21.41
CA LEU A 7 -20.25 -74.21 -21.34
C LEU A 7 -19.70 -73.55 -20.06
N TYR A 8 -20.35 -72.48 -19.59
CA TYR A 8 -20.01 -71.82 -18.34
C TYR A 8 -20.31 -72.70 -17.11
N GLY A 9 -21.46 -73.39 -17.10
CA GLY A 9 -21.81 -74.33 -16.03
C GLY A 9 -20.93 -75.58 -15.98
N ALA A 10 -20.28 -75.92 -17.10
CA ALA A 10 -19.28 -76.99 -17.19
C ALA A 10 -17.83 -76.50 -16.93
N GLU A 11 -17.68 -75.29 -16.37
CA GLU A 11 -16.40 -74.64 -16.02
C GLU A 11 -15.42 -74.40 -17.20
N ARG A 12 -15.91 -74.48 -18.44
CA ARG A 12 -15.13 -74.19 -19.66
C ARG A 12 -15.22 -72.71 -20.03
N TYR A 13 -14.67 -71.88 -19.15
CA TYR A 13 -14.89 -70.42 -19.14
C TYR A 13 -14.35 -69.68 -20.35
N SER A 14 -13.23 -70.13 -20.92
CA SER A 14 -12.62 -69.54 -22.13
C SER A 14 -13.54 -69.67 -23.34
N GLU A 15 -14.08 -70.87 -23.55
CA GLU A 15 -14.97 -71.19 -24.67
C GLU A 15 -16.36 -70.57 -24.48
N ALA A 16 -16.87 -70.54 -23.24
CA ALA A 16 -18.09 -69.83 -22.90
C ALA A 16 -17.99 -68.33 -23.21
N ALA A 17 -16.87 -67.70 -22.87
CA ALA A 17 -16.61 -66.29 -23.16
C ALA A 17 -16.55 -66.02 -24.67
N GLU A 18 -16.01 -66.96 -25.46
CA GLU A 18 -15.93 -66.86 -26.92
C GLU A 18 -17.32 -66.97 -27.57
N ALA A 19 -18.15 -67.90 -27.07
CA ALA A 19 -19.55 -68.04 -27.49
C ALA A 19 -20.40 -66.80 -27.13
N PHE A 20 -20.16 -66.18 -25.96
CA PHE A 20 -20.83 -64.92 -25.61
C PHE A 20 -20.35 -63.74 -26.45
N ARG A 21 -19.04 -63.68 -26.74
CA ARG A 21 -18.44 -62.66 -27.60
C ARG A 21 -18.99 -62.73 -29.04
N GLN A 22 -19.22 -63.93 -29.58
CA GLN A 22 -19.85 -64.10 -30.89
C GLN A 22 -21.29 -63.56 -30.93
N VAL A 23 -22.08 -63.77 -29.87
CA VAL A 23 -23.47 -63.25 -29.79
C VAL A 23 -23.51 -61.73 -29.63
N ILE A 24 -22.56 -61.15 -28.90
CA ILE A 24 -22.43 -59.69 -28.75
C ILE A 24 -22.02 -59.05 -30.09
N ASN A 25 -21.16 -59.73 -30.85
CA ASN A 25 -20.67 -59.27 -32.14
C ASN A 25 -21.64 -59.53 -33.30
N SER A 26 -22.67 -60.36 -33.13
CA SER A 26 -23.70 -60.62 -34.15
C SER A 26 -24.89 -59.65 -34.07
N CYS A 27 -24.75 -58.52 -33.37
CA CYS A 27 -25.82 -57.52 -33.27
C CYS A 27 -26.04 -56.81 -34.63
N PRO A 28 -27.26 -56.77 -35.20
CA PRO A 28 -27.51 -56.21 -36.53
C PRO A 28 -27.31 -54.68 -36.66
N CYS A 29 -26.96 -53.98 -35.59
CA CYS A 29 -26.97 -52.52 -35.55
C CYS A 29 -25.71 -51.82 -36.04
N GLY A 30 -24.72 -52.55 -36.58
CA GLY A 30 -23.75 -52.03 -37.57
C GLY A 30 -23.03 -50.71 -37.26
N ILE A 31 -22.63 -50.43 -36.02
CA ILE A 31 -21.80 -49.26 -35.70
C ILE A 31 -20.42 -49.73 -35.24
N HIS A 32 -19.43 -49.53 -36.11
CA HIS A 32 -18.01 -49.75 -35.81
C HIS A 32 -17.58 -48.88 -34.62
N VAL A 33 -17.02 -49.56 -33.63
CA VAL A 33 -16.30 -48.99 -32.49
C VAL A 33 -15.14 -48.12 -33.01
N ARG A 34 -14.85 -47.04 -32.27
CA ARG A 34 -13.71 -46.12 -32.41
C ARG A 34 -12.48 -46.78 -33.05
N GLU A 35 -11.84 -46.08 -33.99
CA GLU A 35 -10.77 -46.58 -34.88
C GLU A 35 -9.59 -47.31 -34.22
N LYS A 36 -9.35 -47.18 -32.91
CA LYS A 36 -8.65 -48.18 -32.10
C LYS A 36 -9.25 -48.25 -30.69
N PRO A 37 -9.67 -49.42 -30.18
CA PRO A 37 -9.84 -49.60 -28.74
C PRO A 37 -8.46 -49.58 -28.08
N CYS A 38 -8.24 -48.80 -27.02
CA CYS A 38 -7.07 -49.00 -26.19
C CYS A 38 -7.23 -50.35 -25.47
N LEU A 39 -6.65 -51.40 -26.04
CA LEU A 39 -6.55 -52.72 -25.41
C LEU A 39 -5.42 -52.68 -24.37
N CYS A 40 -5.58 -51.89 -23.31
CA CYS A 40 -4.91 -52.24 -22.05
C CYS A 40 -5.65 -53.44 -21.47
N LYS A 41 -4.90 -54.43 -20.99
CA LYS A 41 -5.37 -55.68 -20.35
C LYS A 41 -6.47 -55.45 -19.28
N ASP A 42 -6.54 -54.23 -18.75
CA ASP A 42 -7.46 -53.80 -17.71
C ASP A 42 -8.92 -53.63 -18.17
N ILE A 43 -9.22 -53.34 -19.44
CA ILE A 43 -10.61 -53.13 -19.87
C ILE A 43 -11.37 -54.46 -19.91
N LEU A 44 -10.72 -55.54 -20.35
CA LEU A 44 -11.31 -56.87 -20.40
C LEU A 44 -11.44 -57.50 -18.99
N SER A 45 -10.50 -57.21 -18.08
CA SER A 45 -10.61 -57.61 -16.67
C SER A 45 -11.63 -56.77 -15.88
N SER A 46 -11.90 -55.52 -16.31
CA SER A 46 -12.85 -54.60 -15.68
C SER A 46 -14.32 -54.88 -16.04
N ILE A 47 -14.58 -55.43 -17.22
CA ILE A 47 -15.92 -55.91 -17.61
C ILE A 47 -16.31 -57.16 -16.78
N GLY A 48 -15.32 -57.96 -16.37
CA GLY A 48 -15.53 -59.17 -15.57
C GLY A 48 -15.73 -58.97 -14.07
N ASN A 49 -15.39 -57.81 -13.49
CA ASN A 49 -15.35 -57.65 -12.02
C ASN A 49 -15.88 -56.29 -11.54
N ASP A 50 -17.18 -56.14 -11.28
CA ASP A 50 -17.79 -55.12 -10.36
C ASP A 50 -17.23 -53.67 -10.38
N SER A 51 -16.60 -53.25 -11.47
CA SER A 51 -15.70 -52.08 -11.51
C SER A 51 -16.47 -50.76 -11.43
N LEU A 52 -17.65 -50.70 -12.06
CA LEU A 52 -18.59 -49.60 -11.93
C LEU A 52 -19.05 -49.39 -10.47
N CYS A 53 -19.28 -50.49 -9.74
CA CYS A 53 -19.63 -50.44 -8.32
C CYS A 53 -18.46 -49.99 -7.44
N ARG A 54 -17.22 -50.35 -7.78
CA ARG A 54 -16.02 -49.88 -7.07
C ARG A 54 -15.75 -48.38 -7.30
N GLU A 55 -15.86 -47.89 -8.53
CA GLU A 55 -15.69 -46.46 -8.81
C GLU A 55 -16.82 -45.61 -8.20
N LEU A 56 -18.06 -46.15 -8.15
CA LEU A 56 -19.16 -45.53 -7.38
C LEU A 56 -18.82 -45.38 -5.88
N LYS A 57 -18.16 -46.37 -5.28
CA LYS A 57 -17.72 -46.32 -3.87
C LYS A 57 -16.56 -45.32 -3.69
N LYS A 58 -15.55 -45.32 -4.56
CA LYS A 58 -14.40 -44.40 -4.48
C LYS A 58 -14.80 -42.93 -4.63
N THR A 59 -15.60 -42.60 -5.66
CA THR A 59 -16.13 -41.23 -5.82
C THR A 59 -16.94 -40.78 -4.60
N SER A 60 -17.66 -41.70 -3.94
CA SER A 60 -18.43 -41.43 -2.71
C SER A 60 -17.56 -41.14 -1.49
N VAL A 61 -16.43 -41.83 -1.38
CA VAL A 61 -15.45 -41.62 -0.29
C VAL A 61 -14.67 -40.31 -0.50
N HIS A 62 -14.12 -40.08 -1.70
CA HIS A 62 -13.33 -38.88 -1.98
C HIS A 62 -14.15 -37.58 -1.92
N GLU A 63 -15.45 -37.62 -2.27
CA GLU A 63 -16.34 -36.48 -2.05
C GLU A 63 -16.52 -36.16 -0.56
N LYS A 64 -16.69 -37.18 0.29
CA LYS A 64 -16.87 -36.98 1.74
C LYS A 64 -15.60 -36.48 2.44
N GLU A 65 -14.44 -36.78 1.87
CA GLU A 65 -13.12 -36.34 2.35
C GLU A 65 -12.66 -34.98 1.77
N GLY A 66 -13.47 -34.33 0.93
CA GLY A 66 -13.13 -33.03 0.32
C GLY A 66 -12.08 -33.09 -0.80
N ARG A 67 -11.70 -34.28 -1.27
CA ARG A 67 -10.71 -34.50 -2.34
C ARG A 67 -11.36 -34.39 -3.74
N LEU A 68 -11.76 -33.16 -4.09
CA LEU A 68 -12.63 -32.90 -5.25
C LEU A 68 -12.00 -33.26 -6.61
N GLU A 69 -10.70 -33.02 -6.81
CA GLU A 69 -10.02 -33.35 -8.09
C GLU A 69 -9.96 -34.85 -8.38
N GLN A 70 -9.66 -35.66 -7.36
CA GLN A 70 -9.65 -37.12 -7.45
C GLN A 70 -11.06 -37.66 -7.72
N SER A 71 -12.08 -37.03 -7.14
CA SER A 71 -13.48 -37.36 -7.37
C SER A 71 -13.93 -37.07 -8.81
N ILE A 72 -13.44 -35.99 -9.42
CA ILE A 72 -13.68 -35.67 -10.85
C ILE A 72 -13.11 -36.76 -11.74
N SER A 73 -11.85 -37.13 -11.54
CA SER A 73 -11.19 -38.17 -12.36
C SER A 73 -11.96 -39.49 -12.30
N CYS A 74 -12.36 -39.93 -11.11
CA CYS A 74 -13.18 -41.14 -10.96
C CYS A 74 -14.57 -41.01 -11.62
N ALA A 75 -15.23 -39.84 -11.53
CA ALA A 75 -16.53 -39.62 -12.15
C ALA A 75 -16.45 -39.57 -13.69
N GLU A 76 -15.36 -39.03 -14.26
CA GLU A 76 -15.07 -39.08 -15.69
C GLU A 76 -14.80 -40.51 -16.16
N GLN A 77 -14.05 -41.29 -15.39
CA GLN A 77 -13.85 -42.71 -15.66
C GLN A 77 -15.17 -43.48 -15.67
N MET A 78 -16.10 -43.19 -14.75
CA MET A 78 -17.45 -43.79 -14.78
C MET A 78 -18.20 -43.48 -16.08
N ILE A 79 -18.10 -42.24 -16.57
CA ILE A 79 -18.70 -41.84 -17.85
C ILE A 79 -18.01 -42.55 -19.01
N ASN A 80 -16.68 -42.69 -18.99
CA ASN A 80 -15.94 -43.38 -20.05
C ASN A 80 -16.24 -44.88 -20.12
N LEU A 81 -16.38 -45.53 -18.96
CA LEU A 81 -16.74 -46.95 -18.85
C LEU A 81 -18.18 -47.21 -19.29
N SER A 82 -19.11 -46.33 -18.92
CA SER A 82 -20.52 -46.45 -19.27
C SER A 82 -21.13 -45.11 -19.72
N PRO A 83 -20.88 -44.67 -20.98
CA PRO A 83 -21.30 -43.35 -21.48
C PRO A 83 -22.83 -43.13 -21.58
N ARG A 84 -23.62 -44.18 -21.36
CA ARG A 84 -25.08 -44.16 -21.44
C ARG A 84 -25.74 -44.48 -20.09
N GLU A 85 -24.95 -44.47 -19.01
CA GLU A 85 -25.41 -44.62 -17.64
C GLU A 85 -25.50 -43.24 -16.96
N PRO A 86 -26.68 -42.79 -16.50
CA PRO A 86 -26.87 -41.45 -15.93
C PRO A 86 -26.12 -41.20 -14.61
N LYS A 87 -25.71 -42.24 -13.85
CA LYS A 87 -25.01 -42.06 -12.56
C LYS A 87 -23.69 -41.30 -12.69
N GLY A 88 -22.91 -41.53 -13.74
CA GLY A 88 -21.63 -40.83 -13.96
C GLY A 88 -21.83 -39.32 -14.15
N TYR A 89 -22.78 -38.95 -15.01
CA TYR A 89 -23.15 -37.55 -15.25
C TYR A 89 -23.71 -36.86 -14.00
N LEU A 90 -24.61 -37.55 -13.26
CA LEU A 90 -25.13 -37.07 -11.97
C LEU A 90 -24.02 -36.80 -10.96
N ARG A 91 -22.99 -37.65 -10.93
CA ARG A 91 -21.88 -37.56 -10.00
C ARG A 91 -20.92 -36.43 -10.36
N LEU A 92 -20.45 -36.40 -11.62
CA LEU A 92 -19.54 -35.37 -12.11
C LEU A 92 -20.15 -33.98 -12.00
N GLY A 93 -21.41 -33.80 -12.40
CA GLY A 93 -22.10 -32.52 -12.28
C GLY A 93 -22.30 -32.08 -10.82
N LYS A 94 -22.43 -33.00 -9.86
CA LYS A 94 -22.49 -32.65 -8.43
C LYS A 94 -21.13 -32.13 -7.94
N ILE A 95 -20.05 -32.82 -8.29
CA ILE A 95 -18.70 -32.45 -7.86
C ILE A 95 -18.29 -31.09 -8.43
N LEU A 96 -18.58 -30.84 -9.72
CA LEU A 96 -18.32 -29.54 -10.36
C LEU A 96 -19.09 -28.40 -9.70
N ARG A 97 -20.33 -28.64 -9.23
CA ARG A 97 -21.06 -27.63 -8.44
C ARG A 97 -20.40 -27.37 -7.09
N LEU A 98 -19.88 -28.40 -6.42
CA LEU A 98 -19.16 -28.24 -5.15
C LEU A 98 -17.83 -27.49 -5.32
N GLN A 99 -17.21 -27.54 -6.50
CA GLN A 99 -16.04 -26.74 -6.85
C GLN A 99 -16.36 -25.29 -7.25
N GLY A 100 -17.63 -24.88 -7.27
CA GLY A 100 -18.03 -23.54 -7.72
C GLY A 100 -17.99 -23.35 -9.24
N LEU A 101 -18.08 -24.43 -10.02
CA LEU A 101 -18.08 -24.42 -11.50
C LEU A 101 -19.45 -24.85 -12.08
N PRO A 102 -20.53 -24.07 -11.87
CA PRO A 102 -21.89 -24.44 -12.28
C PRO A 102 -22.09 -24.50 -13.81
N ASP A 103 -21.34 -23.69 -14.58
CA ASP A 103 -21.40 -23.68 -16.04
C ASP A 103 -20.95 -25.01 -16.65
N LEU A 104 -19.82 -25.55 -16.16
CA LEU A 104 -19.31 -26.86 -16.57
C LEU A 104 -20.27 -27.98 -16.16
N ALA A 105 -20.84 -27.90 -14.95
CA ALA A 105 -21.85 -28.87 -14.48
C ALA A 105 -23.09 -28.91 -15.39
N TYR A 106 -23.56 -27.75 -15.88
CA TYR A 106 -24.67 -27.68 -16.85
C TYR A 106 -24.36 -28.46 -18.12
N HIS A 107 -23.16 -28.27 -18.69
CA HIS A 107 -22.76 -28.97 -19.91
C HIS A 107 -22.68 -30.49 -19.72
N VAL A 108 -22.21 -30.95 -18.56
CA VAL A 108 -22.17 -32.37 -18.20
C VAL A 108 -23.59 -32.97 -18.12
N TYR A 109 -24.53 -32.31 -17.42
CA TYR A 109 -25.90 -32.80 -17.36
C TYR A 109 -26.59 -32.82 -18.71
N LYS A 110 -26.43 -31.76 -19.51
CA LYS A 110 -26.98 -31.66 -20.87
C LYS A 110 -26.46 -32.77 -21.79
N ALA A 111 -25.16 -33.07 -21.72
CA ALA A 111 -24.56 -34.17 -22.46
C ALA A 111 -25.15 -35.52 -22.02
N GLY A 112 -25.26 -35.73 -20.70
CA GLY A 112 -25.83 -36.93 -20.12
C GLY A 112 -27.30 -37.13 -20.53
N THR A 113 -28.15 -36.09 -20.44
CA THR A 113 -29.56 -36.16 -20.84
C THR A 113 -29.69 -36.67 -22.27
N ARG A 114 -28.95 -36.07 -23.21
CA ARG A 114 -28.99 -36.44 -24.63
C ARG A 114 -28.55 -37.88 -24.88
N LEU A 115 -27.46 -38.33 -24.24
CA LEU A 115 -26.87 -39.65 -24.48
C LEU A 115 -27.68 -40.78 -23.82
N VAL A 116 -28.24 -40.53 -22.64
CA VAL A 116 -29.06 -41.50 -21.90
C VAL A 116 -30.44 -41.63 -22.55
N GLU A 117 -31.09 -40.51 -22.90
CA GLU A 117 -32.41 -40.49 -23.56
C GLU A 117 -32.43 -41.25 -24.88
N LYS A 118 -31.35 -41.14 -25.68
CA LYS A 118 -31.25 -41.80 -26.99
C LYS A 118 -31.27 -43.34 -26.92
N LYS A 119 -30.80 -43.96 -25.82
CA LYS A 119 -30.74 -45.43 -25.68
C LYS A 119 -31.74 -45.98 -24.66
N HIS A 120 -31.97 -45.25 -23.58
CA HIS A 120 -32.80 -45.67 -22.46
C HIS A 120 -33.77 -44.54 -22.09
N PRO A 121 -34.78 -44.26 -22.95
CA PRO A 121 -35.73 -43.17 -22.72
C PRO A 121 -36.54 -43.34 -21.42
N ASN A 122 -36.72 -44.57 -20.95
CA ASN A 122 -37.45 -44.89 -19.72
C ASN A 122 -36.53 -45.18 -18.52
N HIS A 123 -35.27 -44.73 -18.54
CA HIS A 123 -34.35 -44.98 -17.44
C HIS A 123 -34.79 -44.24 -16.15
N ALA A 124 -34.87 -44.93 -15.02
CA ALA A 124 -35.39 -44.38 -13.76
C ALA A 124 -34.70 -43.08 -13.28
N LEU A 125 -33.42 -42.90 -13.60
CA LEU A 125 -32.63 -41.71 -13.24
C LEU A 125 -32.62 -40.59 -14.29
N LEU A 126 -33.19 -40.80 -15.49
CA LEU A 126 -33.24 -39.78 -16.53
C LEU A 126 -34.07 -38.55 -16.13
N PRO A 127 -35.24 -38.67 -15.45
CA PRO A 127 -35.96 -37.50 -14.94
C PRO A 127 -35.13 -36.66 -13.96
N LYS A 128 -34.33 -37.32 -13.10
CA LYS A 128 -33.43 -36.64 -12.16
C LYS A 128 -32.33 -35.87 -12.88
N LEU A 129 -31.78 -36.43 -13.96
CA LEU A 129 -30.77 -35.78 -14.79
C LEU A 129 -31.34 -34.54 -15.51
N LYS A 130 -32.56 -34.67 -16.08
CA LYS A 130 -33.31 -33.57 -16.70
C LYS A 130 -33.63 -32.44 -15.71
N ASP A 131 -34.03 -32.78 -14.48
CA ASP A 131 -34.27 -31.80 -13.41
C ASP A 131 -33.00 -31.02 -13.04
N GLN A 132 -31.84 -31.69 -12.95
CA GLN A 132 -30.56 -31.01 -12.68
C GLN A 132 -30.13 -30.09 -13.84
N GLU A 133 -30.33 -30.52 -15.09
CA GLU A 133 -30.10 -29.68 -16.26
C GLU A 133 -30.99 -28.42 -16.25
N ALA A 134 -32.29 -28.58 -15.99
CA ALA A 134 -33.24 -27.46 -15.94
C ALA A 134 -32.92 -26.46 -14.81
N LYS A 135 -32.56 -26.96 -13.62
CA LYS A 135 -32.14 -26.14 -12.47
C LYS A 135 -30.93 -25.27 -12.81
N LEU A 136 -29.93 -25.85 -13.45
CA LEU A 136 -28.73 -25.10 -13.83
C LEU A 136 -28.93 -24.23 -15.06
N THR A 137 -29.82 -24.59 -15.98
CA THR A 137 -30.18 -23.72 -17.12
C THR A 137 -30.64 -22.35 -16.62
N ARG A 138 -31.46 -22.32 -15.56
CA ARG A 138 -31.89 -21.07 -14.91
C ARG A 138 -30.69 -20.32 -14.33
N LEU A 139 -29.82 -20.96 -13.55
CA LEU A 139 -28.64 -20.32 -12.95
C LEU A 139 -27.64 -19.77 -13.99
N VAL A 140 -27.30 -20.56 -15.01
CA VAL A 140 -26.41 -20.14 -16.11
C VAL A 140 -27.02 -18.98 -16.91
N SER A 141 -28.36 -18.95 -17.05
CA SER A 141 -29.04 -17.82 -17.68
C SER A 141 -28.90 -16.52 -16.86
N PHE A 142 -28.86 -16.59 -15.53
CA PHE A 142 -28.58 -15.43 -14.67
C PHE A 142 -27.11 -14.99 -14.74
N LEU A 143 -26.16 -15.92 -14.91
CA LEU A 143 -24.73 -15.59 -15.00
C LEU A 143 -24.33 -14.93 -16.34
N ARG A 144 -25.17 -15.03 -17.37
CA ARG A 144 -24.98 -14.36 -18.67
C ARG A 144 -25.57 -12.95 -18.74
N VAL A 145 -25.99 -12.42 -17.60
CA VAL A 145 -26.64 -11.13 -17.51
C VAL A 145 -25.61 -10.06 -17.17
N ASP A 146 -25.61 -8.98 -17.95
CA ASP A 146 -24.84 -7.78 -17.62
C ASP A 146 -25.38 -7.18 -16.30
N PRO A 147 -24.59 -7.17 -15.21
CA PRO A 147 -25.05 -6.70 -13.90
C PRO A 147 -25.43 -5.22 -13.93
N VAL A 148 -24.75 -4.39 -14.73
CA VAL A 148 -25.06 -2.95 -14.85
C VAL A 148 -26.36 -2.74 -15.62
N ALA A 149 -26.75 -3.70 -16.46
CA ALA A 149 -28.01 -3.64 -17.19
C ALA A 149 -29.23 -4.06 -16.36
N LYS A 150 -29.05 -4.78 -15.24
CA LYS A 150 -30.17 -5.30 -14.44
C LYS A 150 -30.27 -4.74 -13.04
N LEU A 151 -29.14 -4.38 -12.42
CA LEU A 151 -29.16 -3.87 -11.07
C LEU A 151 -29.71 -2.42 -11.05
N PRO A 152 -30.47 -2.03 -10.01
CA PRO A 152 -30.77 -0.64 -9.73
C PRO A 152 -29.49 0.21 -9.64
N PHE A 153 -29.59 1.48 -10.01
CA PHE A 153 -28.44 2.37 -10.07
C PHE A 153 -27.74 2.50 -8.72
N GLU A 154 -28.46 2.40 -7.60
CA GLU A 154 -27.91 2.45 -6.26
C GLU A 154 -26.88 1.35 -6.01
N LEU A 155 -27.19 0.12 -6.43
CA LEU A 155 -26.27 -1.02 -6.30
C LEU A 155 -25.09 -0.89 -7.27
N VAL A 156 -25.34 -0.40 -8.48
CA VAL A 156 -24.28 -0.06 -9.44
C VAL A 156 -23.33 0.97 -8.84
N SER A 157 -23.87 2.03 -8.24
CA SER A 157 -23.10 3.09 -7.57
C SER A 157 -22.29 2.54 -6.40
N MET A 158 -22.85 1.66 -5.56
CA MET A 158 -22.12 1.00 -4.48
C MET A 158 -20.92 0.18 -5.00
N ILE A 159 -21.09 -0.55 -6.10
CA ILE A 159 -20.02 -1.32 -6.74
C ILE A 159 -18.91 -0.37 -7.23
N PHE A 160 -19.28 0.64 -8.01
CA PHE A 160 -18.30 1.54 -8.64
C PHE A 160 -17.63 2.52 -7.68
N ARG A 161 -18.20 2.79 -6.50
CA ARG A 161 -17.53 3.53 -5.42
C ARG A 161 -16.32 2.79 -4.84
N GLN A 162 -16.24 1.47 -5.01
CA GLN A 162 -15.09 0.65 -4.59
C GLN A 162 -14.00 0.53 -5.67
N VAL A 163 -14.22 1.13 -6.85
CA VAL A 163 -13.36 0.99 -8.02
C VAL A 163 -12.50 2.25 -8.18
N ASP A 164 -11.21 2.08 -8.45
CA ASP A 164 -10.31 3.22 -8.69
C ASP A 164 -10.64 3.97 -10.00
N PHE A 165 -10.23 5.23 -10.09
CA PHE A 165 -10.51 6.10 -11.24
C PHE A 165 -10.02 5.49 -12.57
N ARG A 166 -8.88 4.81 -12.55
CA ARG A 166 -8.29 4.16 -13.74
C ARG A 166 -9.17 3.03 -14.25
N THR A 167 -9.66 2.19 -13.35
CA THR A 167 -10.51 1.05 -13.66
C THR A 167 -11.89 1.54 -14.08
N MET A 168 -12.42 2.58 -13.43
CA MET A 168 -13.65 3.25 -13.86
C MET A 168 -13.56 3.75 -15.31
N CYS A 169 -12.44 4.37 -15.70
CA CYS A 169 -12.19 4.76 -17.09
C CYS A 169 -12.21 3.57 -18.06
N ARG A 170 -11.70 2.39 -17.65
CA ARG A 170 -11.73 1.16 -18.47
C ARG A 170 -13.14 0.59 -18.59
N CYS A 171 -13.95 0.71 -17.54
CA CYS A 171 -15.33 0.25 -17.52
C CYS A 171 -16.20 0.92 -18.61
N LEU A 172 -15.85 2.13 -19.06
CA LEU A 172 -16.47 2.80 -20.20
C LEU A 172 -16.31 2.05 -21.54
N SER A 173 -15.37 1.10 -21.63
CA SER A 173 -15.07 0.33 -22.84
C SER A 173 -15.60 -1.11 -22.82
N VAL A 174 -16.27 -1.54 -21.74
CA VAL A 174 -16.79 -2.91 -21.60
C VAL A 174 -17.95 -3.15 -22.56
N CYS A 175 -19.00 -2.33 -22.50
CA CYS A 175 -20.14 -2.38 -23.42
C CYS A 175 -20.85 -1.02 -23.49
N LYS A 176 -21.79 -0.87 -24.43
CA LYS A 176 -22.58 0.37 -24.59
C LYS A 176 -23.41 0.68 -23.34
N THR A 177 -23.99 -0.33 -22.70
CA THR A 177 -24.81 -0.17 -21.49
C THR A 177 -24.00 0.43 -20.34
N TRP A 178 -22.82 -0.13 -20.07
CA TRP A 178 -21.91 0.37 -19.03
C TRP A 178 -21.54 1.82 -19.31
N LYS A 179 -21.17 2.13 -20.56
CA LYS A 179 -20.85 3.50 -20.95
C LYS A 179 -22.01 4.45 -20.66
N THR A 180 -23.22 4.12 -21.13
CA THR A 180 -24.41 4.97 -20.93
C THR A 180 -24.72 5.21 -19.45
N VAL A 181 -24.70 4.15 -18.63
CA VAL A 181 -24.99 4.24 -17.19
C VAL A 181 -23.92 5.05 -16.46
N LEU A 182 -22.65 4.77 -16.73
CA LEU A 182 -21.52 5.43 -16.05
C LEU A 182 -21.30 6.88 -16.52
N THR A 183 -21.75 7.26 -17.72
CA THR A 183 -21.69 8.66 -18.17
C THR A 183 -22.99 9.44 -17.93
N GLY A 184 -24.00 8.80 -17.32
CA GLY A 184 -25.29 9.43 -17.03
C GLY A 184 -25.21 10.39 -15.84
N LYS A 185 -26.20 11.28 -15.72
CA LYS A 185 -26.28 12.31 -14.65
C LYS A 185 -26.22 11.72 -13.24
N GLN A 186 -26.82 10.55 -13.02
CA GLN A 186 -26.80 9.87 -11.71
C GLN A 186 -25.40 9.40 -11.30
N ALA A 187 -24.51 9.19 -12.27
CA ALA A 187 -23.14 8.74 -12.05
C ALA A 187 -22.14 9.88 -11.83
N GLU A 188 -22.55 11.16 -11.87
CA GLU A 188 -21.65 12.30 -11.70
C GLU A 188 -20.79 12.21 -10.44
N GLU A 189 -21.36 11.69 -9.35
CA GLU A 189 -20.65 11.52 -8.07
C GLU A 189 -19.46 10.56 -8.16
N LEU A 190 -19.54 9.56 -9.03
CA LEU A 190 -18.49 8.57 -9.24
C LEU A 190 -17.24 9.20 -9.87
N TRP A 191 -17.39 10.32 -10.58
CA TRP A 191 -16.31 11.01 -11.29
C TRP A 191 -15.69 12.19 -10.53
N ARG A 192 -16.20 12.51 -9.33
CA ARG A 192 -15.72 13.65 -8.53
C ARG A 192 -14.28 13.49 -8.05
N ILE A 193 -13.81 12.26 -7.90
CA ILE A 193 -12.44 11.91 -7.51
C ILE A 193 -11.68 11.47 -8.75
N GLN A 194 -10.67 12.25 -9.14
CA GLN A 194 -9.85 11.98 -10.33
C GLN A 194 -8.38 11.84 -9.95
N GLN A 195 -7.85 10.64 -10.15
CA GLN A 195 -6.47 10.29 -9.82
C GLN A 195 -5.73 9.81 -11.05
N TYR A 196 -4.79 10.64 -11.51
CA TYR A 196 -3.97 10.39 -12.68
C TYR A 196 -2.57 9.94 -12.25
N THR A 197 -2.36 8.63 -12.16
CA THR A 197 -1.11 8.02 -11.69
C THR A 197 -0.47 7.14 -12.77
N TYR A 198 0.86 7.05 -12.78
CA TYR A 198 1.63 6.19 -13.68
C TYR A 198 2.36 5.09 -12.90
N HIS A 199 1.89 3.84 -13.02
CA HIS A 199 2.43 2.73 -12.21
C HIS A 199 3.50 1.85 -12.90
N ARG A 200 3.67 1.93 -14.23
CA ARG A 200 4.58 1.00 -14.95
C ARG A 200 5.28 1.58 -16.18
N ARG A 201 4.56 2.33 -17.01
CA ARG A 201 5.11 2.96 -18.23
C ARG A 201 4.54 4.36 -18.38
N ILE A 202 5.42 5.32 -18.55
CA ILE A 202 5.06 6.70 -18.90
C ILE A 202 4.62 6.68 -20.38
N PRO A 203 3.41 7.13 -20.72
CA PRO A 203 2.96 7.20 -22.11
C PRO A 203 3.88 8.09 -22.93
N LYS A 204 4.18 7.67 -24.18
CA LYS A 204 5.02 8.46 -25.09
C LYS A 204 4.40 9.81 -25.46
N SER A 205 3.07 9.91 -25.43
CA SER A 205 2.32 11.13 -25.75
C SER A 205 1.67 11.74 -24.51
N PRO A 206 1.59 13.08 -24.40
CA PRO A 206 0.83 13.74 -23.34
C PRO A 206 -0.67 13.42 -23.44
N VAL A 207 -1.36 13.51 -22.32
CA VAL A 207 -2.82 13.38 -22.22
C VAL A 207 -3.46 14.54 -22.98
N ARG A 208 -4.43 14.22 -23.85
CA ARG A 208 -5.14 15.23 -24.64
C ARG A 208 -6.05 16.05 -23.72
N HIS A 209 -6.04 17.38 -23.87
CA HIS A 209 -6.91 18.27 -23.09
C HIS A 209 -8.40 17.89 -23.19
N LYS A 210 -8.86 17.44 -24.37
CA LYS A 210 -10.24 16.98 -24.58
C LYS A 210 -10.62 15.86 -23.61
N THR A 211 -9.71 14.92 -23.36
CA THR A 211 -9.92 13.80 -22.44
C THR A 211 -10.10 14.30 -21.00
N LEU A 212 -9.28 15.25 -20.56
CA LEU A 212 -9.43 15.87 -19.23
C LEU A 212 -10.76 16.60 -19.09
N MET A 213 -11.14 17.37 -20.12
CA MET A 213 -12.42 18.07 -20.15
C MET A 213 -13.61 17.11 -20.15
N THR A 214 -13.50 15.97 -20.85
CA THR A 214 -14.54 14.94 -20.83
C THR A 214 -14.75 14.40 -19.42
N TYR A 215 -13.70 14.01 -18.70
CA TYR A 215 -13.86 13.48 -17.34
C TYR A 215 -14.33 14.54 -16.35
N ALA A 216 -13.89 15.79 -16.48
CA ALA A 216 -14.42 16.90 -15.70
C ALA A 216 -15.93 17.11 -15.93
N TYR A 217 -16.37 16.99 -17.20
CA TYR A 217 -17.77 17.07 -17.57
C TYR A 217 -18.59 15.91 -17.01
N LEU A 218 -18.04 14.68 -17.02
CA LEU A 218 -18.69 13.52 -16.39
C LEU A 218 -18.92 13.71 -14.89
N ALA A 219 -18.12 14.55 -14.22
CA ALA A 219 -18.32 14.92 -12.82
C ALA A 219 -19.31 16.08 -12.63
N GLY A 220 -20.02 16.52 -13.68
CA GLY A 220 -20.88 17.70 -13.65
C GLY A 220 -20.11 19.01 -13.42
N ASN A 221 -18.80 19.04 -13.76
CA ASN A 221 -17.84 20.08 -13.33
C ASN A 221 -17.68 20.19 -11.79
N GLY A 222 -18.18 19.21 -11.03
CA GLY A 222 -18.12 19.13 -9.58
C GLY A 222 -16.95 18.30 -9.05
N VAL A 223 -15.79 18.31 -9.74
CA VAL A 223 -14.58 17.61 -9.27
C VAL A 223 -14.19 18.14 -7.89
N THR A 224 -14.10 17.25 -6.90
CA THR A 224 -13.74 17.57 -5.52
C THR A 224 -12.29 17.23 -5.20
N ASP A 225 -11.74 16.20 -5.86
CA ASP A 225 -10.42 15.66 -5.58
C ASP A 225 -9.68 15.44 -6.90
N LEU A 226 -8.59 16.18 -7.10
CA LEU A 226 -7.75 16.07 -8.29
C LEU A 226 -6.32 15.76 -7.89
N SER A 227 -5.83 14.59 -8.26
CA SER A 227 -4.44 14.18 -8.11
C SER A 227 -3.82 13.92 -9.47
N ILE A 228 -2.73 14.60 -9.78
CA ILE A 228 -1.97 14.41 -11.02
C ILE A 228 -0.51 14.15 -10.68
N ASP A 229 -0.06 12.93 -10.96
CA ASP A 229 1.35 12.60 -10.98
C ASP A 229 1.93 12.88 -12.37
N ASN A 230 3.17 13.38 -12.41
CA ASN A 230 3.86 13.72 -13.65
C ASN A 230 3.07 14.70 -14.55
N CYS A 231 2.81 15.87 -13.97
CA CYS A 231 2.19 17.03 -14.56
C CYS A 231 2.71 17.45 -15.96
N LEU A 232 3.97 17.15 -16.30
CA LEU A 232 4.54 17.36 -17.64
C LEU A 232 3.70 16.73 -18.76
N HIS A 233 3.15 15.53 -18.50
CA HIS A 233 2.33 14.82 -19.48
C HIS A 233 0.89 15.34 -19.58
N PHE A 234 0.50 16.33 -18.78
CA PHE A 234 -0.84 16.93 -18.78
C PHE A 234 -0.87 18.30 -19.47
N GLY A 235 0.12 18.57 -20.32
CA GLY A 235 0.19 19.80 -21.12
C GLY A 235 0.85 20.97 -20.40
N LEU A 236 1.37 20.78 -19.18
CA LEU A 236 2.25 21.75 -18.54
C LEU A 236 3.61 21.72 -19.23
N LYS A 237 3.81 22.56 -20.25
CA LYS A 237 5.11 22.73 -20.91
C LYS A 237 6.05 23.55 -20.00
N THR A 238 7.33 23.18 -20.01
CA THR A 238 8.41 23.94 -19.38
C THR A 238 8.71 25.17 -20.23
N ASN A 239 8.70 26.36 -19.64
CA ASN A 239 9.03 27.62 -20.31
C ASN A 239 10.54 27.79 -20.59
N SER A 240 11.27 26.74 -21.01
CA SER A 240 12.73 26.82 -21.19
C SER A 240 13.20 27.03 -22.63
N THR A 241 12.32 27.18 -23.61
CA THR A 241 12.74 27.55 -24.97
C THR A 241 11.81 28.62 -25.51
N THR A 242 12.37 29.81 -25.71
CA THR A 242 11.76 31.06 -26.18
C THR A 242 11.12 31.00 -27.56
N ASN A 243 10.94 29.83 -28.18
CA ASN A 243 10.31 29.69 -29.50
C ASN A 243 9.52 28.36 -29.61
N SER A 244 8.41 28.24 -28.89
CA SER A 244 7.41 27.20 -29.22
C SER A 244 5.99 27.68 -28.97
N LEU A 245 5.27 27.81 -30.09
CA LEU A 245 3.86 28.13 -30.20
C LEU A 245 2.98 27.28 -29.24
N LEU A 246 2.01 27.97 -28.66
CA LEU A 246 0.87 27.47 -27.87
C LEU A 246 1.24 26.79 -26.54
N ASN A 247 1.15 27.64 -25.51
CA ASN A 247 1.03 27.31 -24.10
C ASN A 247 -0.30 26.58 -23.87
N ASN A 248 -0.30 25.25 -23.93
CA ASN A 248 -1.52 24.44 -23.70
C ASN A 248 -1.82 24.41 -22.20
N ASN A 249 -2.34 25.50 -21.63
CA ASN A 249 -2.77 25.60 -20.23
C ASN A 249 -4.05 24.77 -19.94
N SER A 250 -4.04 23.50 -20.35
CA SER A 250 -5.14 22.55 -20.24
C SER A 250 -5.47 22.28 -18.78
N LEU A 251 -4.45 22.30 -17.92
CA LEU A 251 -4.62 22.19 -16.48
C LEU A 251 -5.27 23.44 -15.89
N GLY A 252 -4.83 24.66 -16.26
CA GLY A 252 -5.49 25.89 -15.81
C GLY A 252 -6.95 25.97 -16.26
N LEU A 253 -7.26 25.53 -17.49
CA LEU A 253 -8.64 25.40 -17.99
C LEU A 253 -9.47 24.36 -17.23
N LEU A 254 -8.86 23.25 -16.80
CA LEU A 254 -9.52 22.27 -15.94
C LEU A 254 -9.83 22.89 -14.57
N LEU A 255 -8.82 23.49 -13.94
CA LEU A 255 -8.94 24.10 -12.61
C LEU A 255 -9.96 25.25 -12.61
N SER A 256 -10.06 26.03 -13.70
CA SER A 256 -11.03 27.12 -13.79
C SER A 256 -12.49 26.65 -13.73
N ARG A 257 -12.76 25.40 -14.15
CA ARG A 257 -14.09 24.77 -14.10
C ARG A 257 -14.38 24.05 -12.78
N CYS A 258 -13.35 23.64 -12.03
CA CYS A 258 -13.49 22.85 -10.81
C CYS A 258 -13.65 23.75 -9.56
N LYS A 259 -14.74 24.53 -9.48
CA LYS A 259 -14.96 25.45 -8.33
C LYS A 259 -15.25 24.76 -7.01
N GLN A 260 -15.67 23.49 -7.06
CA GLN A 260 -15.93 22.64 -5.88
C GLN A 260 -14.70 21.84 -5.44
N LEU A 261 -13.53 22.09 -6.04
CA LEU A 261 -12.30 21.38 -5.73
C LEU A 261 -11.87 21.63 -4.29
N LYS A 262 -11.81 20.53 -3.51
CA LYS A 262 -11.42 20.51 -2.09
C LYS A 262 -9.98 20.08 -1.92
N HIS A 263 -9.51 19.13 -2.73
CA HIS A 263 -8.18 18.55 -2.63
C HIS A 263 -7.47 18.62 -3.98
N LEU A 264 -6.34 19.32 -4.03
CA LEU A 264 -5.51 19.44 -5.23
C LEU A 264 -4.10 18.93 -4.94
N LYS A 265 -3.70 17.87 -5.64
CA LYS A 265 -2.38 17.25 -5.55
C LYS A 265 -1.70 17.23 -6.91
N LEU A 266 -0.58 17.91 -7.03
CA LEU A 266 0.20 18.00 -8.27
C LEU A 266 1.64 17.56 -8.00
N ARG A 267 2.20 16.69 -8.85
CA ARG A 267 3.61 16.26 -8.79
C ARG A 267 4.27 16.35 -10.15
N GLY A 268 5.56 16.64 -10.17
CA GLY A 268 6.36 16.72 -11.40
C GLY A 268 6.70 15.35 -11.97
N GLY A 269 7.42 15.33 -13.09
CA GLY A 269 8.03 14.11 -13.59
C GLY A 269 9.13 13.64 -12.64
N GLY A 270 9.23 12.33 -12.43
CA GLY A 270 10.22 11.73 -11.52
C GLY A 270 11.69 12.00 -11.90
N ARG A 271 12.61 11.43 -11.13
CA ARG A 271 14.08 11.64 -11.18
C ARG A 271 14.62 11.88 -12.60
N GLY A 272 15.24 13.04 -12.81
CA GLY A 272 15.94 13.41 -14.06
C GLY A 272 15.08 14.14 -15.10
N GLY A 273 13.80 14.38 -14.86
CA GLY A 273 12.93 15.18 -15.72
C GLY A 273 13.18 16.69 -15.61
N SER A 274 12.90 17.44 -16.68
CA SER A 274 12.93 18.89 -16.69
C SER A 274 11.96 19.47 -15.65
N VAL A 275 12.44 20.41 -14.84
CA VAL A 275 11.61 21.10 -13.84
C VAL A 275 10.58 21.98 -14.52
N VAL A 276 9.33 21.93 -14.06
CA VAL A 276 8.24 22.77 -14.58
C VAL A 276 8.01 23.96 -13.68
N ILE A 277 8.10 25.16 -14.23
CA ILE A 277 7.67 26.38 -13.55
C ILE A 277 6.19 26.60 -13.85
N LEU A 278 5.36 26.66 -12.81
CA LEU A 278 3.91 26.78 -12.92
C LEU A 278 3.43 28.23 -13.17
N ASN A 279 4.09 28.97 -14.08
CA ASN A 279 3.76 30.37 -14.34
C ASN A 279 2.35 30.54 -14.94
N GLY A 280 1.52 31.39 -14.32
CA GLY A 280 0.16 31.71 -14.74
C GLY A 280 -0.81 30.53 -14.62
N LEU A 281 -0.45 29.47 -13.89
CA LEU A 281 -1.34 28.34 -13.69
C LEU A 281 -2.52 28.77 -12.82
N PHE A 282 -2.23 29.53 -11.75
CA PHE A 282 -3.22 30.00 -10.81
C PHE A 282 -3.68 31.42 -11.13
N ASN A 283 -4.29 31.63 -12.30
CA ASN A 283 -5.02 32.86 -12.61
C ASN A 283 -6.53 32.72 -12.32
N MET A 284 -6.95 31.69 -11.58
CA MET A 284 -8.34 31.43 -11.15
C MET A 284 -8.48 31.09 -9.65
N GLN A 285 -9.56 31.53 -9.01
CA GLN A 285 -9.83 31.22 -7.59
C GLN A 285 -10.39 29.81 -7.39
N LEU A 286 -9.97 29.16 -6.29
CA LEU A 286 -10.41 27.83 -5.82
C LEU A 286 -11.02 27.93 -4.40
N PRO A 287 -12.26 28.44 -4.25
CA PRO A 287 -12.82 28.83 -2.95
C PRO A 287 -13.14 27.66 -2.01
N ALA A 288 -13.35 26.46 -2.55
CA ALA A 288 -13.66 25.26 -1.78
C ALA A 288 -12.41 24.50 -1.31
N LEU A 289 -11.21 24.98 -1.65
CA LEU A 289 -9.95 24.27 -1.42
C LEU A 289 -9.66 24.13 0.07
N LYS A 290 -9.45 22.89 0.51
CA LYS A 290 -9.12 22.48 1.87
C LYS A 290 -7.71 21.93 1.99
N SER A 291 -7.20 21.28 0.95
CA SER A 291 -5.85 20.72 0.93
C SER A 291 -5.18 21.05 -0.41
N PHE A 292 -3.98 21.63 -0.33
CA PHE A 292 -3.14 21.88 -1.49
C PHE A 292 -1.78 21.19 -1.31
N TYR A 293 -1.43 20.36 -2.28
CA TYR A 293 -0.19 19.61 -2.30
C TYR A 293 0.55 19.84 -3.62
N LEU A 294 1.77 20.35 -3.51
CA LEU A 294 2.71 20.52 -4.61
C LEU A 294 3.98 19.72 -4.32
N GLY A 295 4.08 18.55 -4.96
CA GLY A 295 5.23 17.67 -4.86
C GLY A 295 6.40 18.09 -5.74
N TYR A 296 7.47 17.30 -5.67
CA TYR A 296 8.76 17.63 -6.30
C TYR A 296 8.67 17.68 -7.84
N GLY A 297 9.57 18.45 -8.46
CA GLY A 297 9.64 18.61 -9.92
C GLY A 297 8.68 19.65 -10.50
N LEU A 298 7.89 20.30 -9.63
CA LEU A 298 7.07 21.47 -9.95
C LEU A 298 7.51 22.64 -9.09
N ARG A 299 7.86 23.75 -9.74
CA ARG A 299 8.23 24.99 -9.07
C ARG A 299 7.10 25.99 -9.16
N LEU A 300 6.65 26.47 -8.00
CA LEU A 300 5.62 27.48 -7.89
C LEU A 300 6.24 28.82 -7.43
N PRO A 301 6.07 29.89 -8.21
CA PRO A 301 6.42 31.24 -7.75
C PRO A 301 5.62 31.64 -6.52
N ALA A 302 6.28 32.24 -5.52
CA ALA A 302 5.65 32.66 -4.27
C ALA A 302 4.38 33.53 -4.46
N HIS A 303 4.41 34.45 -5.43
CA HIS A 303 3.28 35.35 -5.69
C HIS A 303 2.01 34.63 -6.18
N GLU A 304 2.15 33.53 -6.95
CA GLU A 304 1.00 32.73 -7.39
C GLU A 304 0.40 31.95 -6.23
N LEU A 305 1.24 31.44 -5.34
CA LEU A 305 0.77 30.81 -4.12
C LEU A 305 0.00 31.80 -3.25
N VAL A 306 0.55 32.99 -3.01
CA VAL A 306 -0.14 34.05 -2.25
C VAL A 306 -1.51 34.34 -2.87
N TRP A 307 -1.57 34.44 -4.20
CA TRP A 307 -2.81 34.68 -4.92
C TRP A 307 -3.82 33.53 -4.78
N LEU A 308 -3.37 32.28 -4.91
CA LEU A 308 -4.19 31.09 -4.68
C LEU A 308 -4.74 31.05 -3.25
N LEU A 309 -3.89 31.31 -2.25
CA LEU A 309 -4.25 31.28 -0.83
C LEU A 309 -5.25 32.37 -0.46
N LYS A 310 -5.11 33.59 -1.02
CA LYS A 310 -6.10 34.67 -0.86
C LYS A 310 -7.48 34.25 -1.37
N GLY A 311 -7.54 33.43 -2.41
CA GLY A 311 -8.78 32.87 -2.96
C GLY A 311 -9.28 31.59 -2.27
N SER A 312 -8.60 31.08 -1.25
CA SER A 312 -8.84 29.76 -0.64
C SER A 312 -8.95 29.83 0.90
N PRO A 313 -9.99 30.48 1.46
CA PRO A 313 -10.07 30.78 2.90
C PRO A 313 -10.26 29.55 3.81
N ASN A 314 -10.66 28.41 3.24
CA ASN A 314 -10.95 27.17 3.96
C ASN A 314 -9.77 26.18 3.97
N ILE A 315 -8.59 26.61 3.54
CA ILE A 315 -7.41 25.75 3.52
C ILE A 315 -7.05 25.27 4.93
N ARG A 316 -6.90 23.96 5.08
CA ARG A 316 -6.55 23.25 6.31
C ARG A 316 -5.18 22.59 6.21
N GLU A 317 -4.80 22.18 5.02
CA GLU A 317 -3.53 21.51 4.74
C GLU A 317 -2.81 22.18 3.58
N LEU A 318 -1.53 22.47 3.79
CA LEU A 318 -0.65 23.03 2.78
C LEU A 318 0.64 22.21 2.73
N SER A 319 1.02 21.71 1.57
CA SER A 319 2.25 20.92 1.40
C SER A 319 2.97 21.35 0.14
N ILE A 320 4.19 21.87 0.27
CA ILE A 320 4.98 22.43 -0.83
C ILE A 320 6.44 22.00 -0.68
N PHE A 321 6.97 21.32 -1.69
CA PHE A 321 8.32 20.72 -1.64
C PHE A 321 9.34 21.37 -2.59
N ASP A 322 8.94 22.39 -3.38
CA ASP A 322 9.83 23.14 -4.26
C ASP A 322 9.24 24.54 -4.58
N PHE A 323 9.94 25.59 -4.17
CA PHE A 323 9.52 27.00 -4.28
C PHE A 323 10.47 27.80 -5.18
N ILE A 324 9.94 28.85 -5.83
CA ILE A 324 10.75 29.91 -6.44
C ILE A 324 10.49 31.24 -5.72
N GLY A 325 11.55 31.77 -5.09
CA GLY A 325 11.62 33.17 -4.66
C GLY A 325 11.91 34.10 -5.85
N ARG A 326 11.50 35.36 -5.77
CA ARG A 326 11.80 36.38 -6.81
C ARG A 326 13.27 36.83 -6.77
N SER A 327 13.89 36.80 -5.61
CA SER A 327 15.32 37.06 -5.37
C SER A 327 15.79 36.27 -4.13
N THR A 328 17.10 36.23 -3.88
CA THR A 328 17.69 35.64 -2.66
C THR A 328 17.41 36.43 -1.38
N GLU A 329 16.78 37.61 -1.50
CA GLU A 329 16.62 38.62 -0.43
C GLU A 329 15.15 38.90 -0.06
N GLU A 330 14.17 38.47 -0.86
CA GLU A 330 12.74 38.65 -0.55
C GLU A 330 12.20 37.45 0.24
N TYR A 331 11.74 37.69 1.47
CA TYR A 331 11.12 36.68 2.31
C TYR A 331 9.79 36.20 1.72
N VAL A 332 9.68 34.90 1.46
CA VAL A 332 8.51 34.30 0.78
C VAL A 332 7.19 34.58 1.49
N PHE A 333 7.21 34.64 2.83
CA PHE A 333 6.00 34.68 3.66
C PHE A 333 5.53 36.09 4.05
N SER A 334 6.27 37.15 3.75
CA SER A 334 5.90 38.51 4.20
C SER A 334 4.55 38.99 3.65
N ASN A 335 4.15 38.49 2.47
CA ASN A 335 2.89 38.82 1.81
C ASN A 335 1.80 37.73 1.94
N PHE A 336 2.01 36.69 2.75
CA PHE A 336 1.05 35.61 2.90
C PHE A 336 -0.21 36.09 3.65
N PRO A 337 -1.42 35.65 3.22
CA PRO A 337 -2.63 35.90 3.99
C PRO A 337 -2.59 35.15 5.33
N VAL A 338 -3.33 35.65 6.32
CA VAL A 338 -3.50 34.95 7.61
C VAL A 338 -4.43 33.76 7.43
N LEU A 339 -3.90 32.55 7.56
CA LEU A 339 -4.59 31.29 7.34
C LEU A 339 -5.10 30.70 8.66
N LYS A 340 -6.16 31.28 9.23
CA LYS A 340 -6.72 30.89 10.55
C LYS A 340 -7.19 29.43 10.64
N ASN A 341 -7.54 28.82 9.50
CA ASN A 341 -8.03 27.45 9.42
C ASN A 341 -6.94 26.42 9.12
N LEU A 342 -5.70 26.86 8.85
CA LEU A 342 -4.61 25.96 8.51
C LEU A 342 -4.16 25.19 9.75
N LYS A 343 -4.19 23.87 9.65
CA LYS A 343 -3.82 22.92 10.71
C LYS A 343 -2.51 22.20 10.42
N THR A 344 -2.23 21.93 9.15
CA THR A 344 -1.02 21.21 8.75
C THR A 344 -0.26 21.99 7.68
N ILE A 345 1.04 22.15 7.90
CA ILE A 345 1.96 22.69 6.91
C ILE A 345 3.13 21.74 6.70
N ARG A 346 3.49 21.49 5.44
CA ARG A 346 4.69 20.75 5.05
C ARG A 346 5.47 21.57 4.05
N LEU A 347 6.70 21.95 4.40
CA LEU A 347 7.54 22.80 3.58
C LEU A 347 8.90 22.15 3.38
N ALA A 348 9.33 22.03 2.13
CA ALA A 348 10.73 21.84 1.82
C ALA A 348 11.11 22.57 0.54
N ASN A 349 12.41 22.82 0.37
CA ASN A 349 12.91 23.38 -0.87
C ASN A 349 14.25 22.79 -1.29
N GLY A 350 14.21 21.66 -2.00
CA GLY A 350 15.44 20.97 -2.38
C GLY A 350 16.20 21.58 -3.57
N ALA A 351 15.63 22.52 -4.32
CA ALA A 351 16.28 23.06 -5.52
C ALA A 351 17.24 24.24 -5.26
N GLN A 352 16.86 25.15 -4.35
CA GLN A 352 17.63 26.35 -4.01
C GLN A 352 17.39 26.73 -2.55
N PRO A 353 18.40 27.26 -1.83
CA PRO A 353 18.19 27.79 -0.49
C PRO A 353 17.25 29.01 -0.54
N ILE A 354 16.02 28.86 -0.05
CA ILE A 354 15.09 29.98 0.15
C ILE A 354 15.14 30.42 1.60
N VAL A 355 15.13 31.73 1.79
CA VAL A 355 15.07 32.35 3.11
C VAL A 355 13.62 32.57 3.52
N VAL A 356 13.26 32.03 4.68
CA VAL A 356 11.95 32.17 5.31
C VAL A 356 12.11 33.02 6.57
N ASN A 357 11.24 34.01 6.76
CA ASN A 357 11.12 34.67 8.05
C ASN A 357 10.18 33.84 8.92
N MET A 358 10.68 33.25 10.02
CA MET A 358 9.86 32.37 10.87
C MET A 358 8.72 33.12 11.55
N SER A 359 8.93 34.37 11.96
CA SER A 359 7.91 35.19 12.61
C SER A 359 6.76 35.51 11.66
N ASP A 360 7.06 35.78 10.38
CA ASP A 360 6.04 35.93 9.35
C ASP A 360 5.26 34.63 9.14
N LEU A 361 5.94 33.48 9.11
CA LEU A 361 5.29 32.17 8.97
C LEU A 361 4.33 31.90 10.14
N ILE A 362 4.78 32.13 11.37
CA ILE A 362 3.97 31.95 12.59
C ILE A 362 2.77 32.90 12.58
N ARG A 363 2.99 34.19 12.28
CA ARG A 363 1.91 35.19 12.16
C ARG A 363 0.86 34.79 11.14
N CYS A 364 1.27 34.25 10.00
CA CYS A 364 0.36 33.83 8.94
C CYS A 364 -0.32 32.48 9.23
N THR A 365 0.17 31.69 10.19
CA THR A 365 -0.34 30.33 10.51
C THR A 365 -0.60 30.14 12.02
N PRO A 366 -1.46 30.96 12.65
CA PRO A 366 -1.55 31.02 14.11
C PRO A 366 -2.13 29.76 14.79
N ASN A 367 -2.93 28.95 14.09
CA ASN A 367 -3.66 27.81 14.64
C ASN A 367 -3.12 26.45 14.18
N LEU A 368 -1.83 26.42 13.83
CA LEU A 368 -1.15 25.25 13.30
C LEU A 368 -1.01 24.16 14.37
N GLU A 369 -1.35 22.92 14.00
CA GLU A 369 -1.25 21.72 14.85
C GLU A 369 -0.08 20.83 14.42
N THR A 370 0.26 20.82 13.12
CA THR A 370 1.34 20.01 12.57
C THR A 370 2.24 20.81 11.64
N ALA A 371 3.53 20.83 11.93
CA ALA A 371 4.57 21.42 11.10
C ALA A 371 5.58 20.36 10.66
N TRP A 372 5.83 20.27 9.35
CA TRP A 372 6.91 19.47 8.78
C TRP A 372 7.78 20.39 7.94
N ILE A 373 9.04 20.55 8.32
CA ILE A 373 9.94 21.51 7.68
C ILE A 373 11.30 20.85 7.41
N ASP A 374 11.78 20.95 6.19
CA ASP A 374 13.09 20.44 5.76
C ASP A 374 13.69 21.31 4.65
N ASP A 375 15.00 21.27 4.41
CA ASP A 375 15.67 22.01 3.31
C ASP A 375 15.28 23.51 3.20
N LEU A 376 15.07 24.21 4.32
CA LEU A 376 14.79 25.65 4.34
C LEU A 376 15.91 26.42 5.04
N LEU A 377 16.25 27.61 4.51
CA LEU A 377 17.00 28.59 5.28
C LEU A 377 16.00 29.53 5.96
N TRP A 378 16.22 29.86 7.22
CA TRP A 378 15.39 30.88 7.86
C TRP A 378 16.17 31.89 8.68
N ASP A 379 15.56 33.05 8.85
CA ASP A 379 16.07 34.15 9.65
C ASP A 379 15.05 34.48 10.77
N CYS A 380 15.59 34.89 11.90
CA CYS A 380 14.87 35.29 13.11
C CYS A 380 15.17 36.77 13.37
N THR A 381 14.68 37.67 12.51
CA THR A 381 15.01 39.11 12.59
C THR A 381 14.09 39.94 13.48
N SER A 382 13.00 39.40 14.03
CA SER A 382 11.97 40.24 14.67
C SER A 382 12.09 40.34 16.20
N ASN A 383 12.11 41.57 16.70
CA ASN A 383 11.84 41.96 18.10
C ASN A 383 10.35 41.84 18.50
N SER A 384 9.55 40.98 17.85
CA SER A 384 8.10 40.88 18.09
C SER A 384 7.75 39.69 19.00
N ASP A 385 6.86 39.93 19.97
CA ASP A 385 6.45 39.03 21.06
C ASP A 385 5.79 37.70 20.64
N ASN A 386 5.55 37.45 19.35
CA ASN A 386 4.81 36.28 18.88
C ASN A 386 5.75 35.28 18.20
N THR A 387 6.53 34.59 19.02
CA THR A 387 7.61 33.70 18.59
C THR A 387 7.21 32.23 18.48
N SER A 388 6.00 31.85 18.92
CA SER A 388 5.59 30.45 19.01
C SER A 388 4.20 30.13 18.46
N TRP A 389 4.04 28.89 17.99
CA TRP A 389 2.74 28.32 17.64
C TRP A 389 2.05 27.78 18.90
N PRO A 390 0.90 28.35 19.32
CA PRO A 390 0.27 27.99 20.60
C PRO A 390 -0.34 26.59 20.61
N HIS A 391 -0.78 26.10 19.44
CA HIS A 391 -1.52 24.84 19.31
C HIS A 391 -0.72 23.72 18.64
N LEU A 392 0.60 23.87 18.52
CA LEU A 392 1.44 22.90 17.82
C LEU A 392 1.54 21.58 18.59
N GLU A 393 1.08 20.49 17.99
CA GLU A 393 1.13 19.15 18.57
C GLU A 393 2.23 18.27 17.96
N SER A 394 2.55 18.48 16.68
CA SER A 394 3.56 17.70 15.97
C SER A 394 4.53 18.60 15.20
N LEU A 395 5.83 18.39 15.44
CA LEU A 395 6.91 19.10 14.74
C LEU A 395 7.91 18.11 14.16
N PHE A 396 8.13 18.18 12.84
CA PHE A 396 9.26 17.56 12.16
C PHE A 396 10.21 18.64 11.63
N LEU A 397 11.48 18.54 11.99
CA LEU A 397 12.58 19.35 11.49
C LEU A 397 13.65 18.47 10.85
N GLY A 398 13.89 18.64 9.55
CA GLY A 398 14.88 17.87 8.80
C GLY A 398 16.31 18.44 8.87
N SER A 399 17.28 17.63 8.45
CA SER A 399 18.73 17.84 8.68
C SER A 399 19.34 19.05 7.98
N ASN A 400 18.63 19.60 7.00
CA ASN A 400 19.08 20.71 6.17
C ASN A 400 18.29 22.01 6.45
N ALA A 401 17.44 22.01 7.47
CA ALA A 401 16.86 23.24 8.00
C ALA A 401 17.97 24.01 8.75
N VAL A 402 18.40 25.16 8.21
CA VAL A 402 19.54 25.92 8.75
C VAL A 402 19.16 27.38 8.97
N VAL A 403 19.47 27.91 10.15
CA VAL A 403 19.38 29.35 10.42
C VAL A 403 20.52 30.07 9.70
N ARG A 404 20.21 31.14 8.96
CA ARG A 404 21.26 32.08 8.55
C ARG A 404 21.70 32.89 9.78
N PRO A 405 22.98 32.86 10.18
CA PRO A 405 23.45 33.78 11.20
C PRO A 405 23.39 35.20 10.63
N SER A 406 22.45 36.02 11.10
CA SER A 406 22.67 37.47 11.07
C SER A 406 23.83 37.77 12.03
N GLN A 407 24.58 38.85 11.80
CA GLN A 407 25.83 39.17 12.51
C GLN A 407 25.68 39.32 14.05
N VAL A 408 24.46 39.18 14.60
CA VAL A 408 24.13 39.30 16.02
C VAL A 408 23.08 38.24 16.47
N VAL A 409 23.03 37.04 15.87
CA VAL A 409 22.19 35.97 16.45
C VAL A 409 22.93 35.33 17.62
N ALA A 410 22.36 35.45 18.83
CA ALA A 410 22.84 34.70 19.99
C ALA A 410 22.87 33.19 19.66
N PRO A 411 23.91 32.44 20.06
CA PRO A 411 23.96 31.00 19.86
C PRO A 411 22.71 30.35 20.48
N GLY A 412 21.86 29.69 19.67
CA GLY A 412 20.71 28.94 20.17
C GLY A 412 19.31 29.26 19.62
N LYS A 413 19.13 29.81 18.40
CA LYS A 413 17.78 29.96 17.78
C LYS A 413 17.57 29.16 16.49
N LEU A 414 18.05 27.92 16.47
CA LEU A 414 17.89 26.97 15.34
C LEU A 414 16.52 26.28 15.23
N VAL A 415 15.68 26.35 16.26
CA VAL A 415 14.37 25.69 16.29
C VAL A 415 13.28 26.77 16.42
N PRO A 416 12.17 26.70 15.67
CA PRO A 416 11.02 27.57 15.90
C PRO A 416 10.57 27.45 17.35
N GLU A 417 10.29 28.54 18.06
CA GLU A 417 9.79 28.41 19.43
C GLU A 417 8.41 27.74 19.40
N PHE A 418 8.18 26.78 20.29
CA PHE A 418 6.89 26.09 20.43
C PHE A 418 6.57 25.85 21.90
N CYS A 419 5.29 25.77 22.23
CA CYS A 419 4.86 25.55 23.62
C CYS A 419 5.10 24.09 24.04
N ALA A 420 5.91 23.90 25.08
CA ALA A 420 6.22 22.58 25.64
C ALA A 420 4.97 21.83 26.14
N GLU A 421 3.91 22.54 26.53
CA GLU A 421 2.67 21.94 27.04
C GLU A 421 1.79 21.29 25.96
N THR A 422 1.90 21.75 24.70
CA THR A 422 1.04 21.31 23.60
C THR A 422 1.71 20.28 22.71
N ILE A 423 3.04 20.32 22.58
CA ILE A 423 3.79 19.36 21.77
C ILE A 423 3.60 17.91 22.28
N ARG A 424 3.36 16.99 21.34
CA ARG A 424 3.19 15.55 21.57
C ARG A 424 4.14 14.73 20.71
N GLU A 425 4.40 15.18 19.48
CA GLU A 425 5.30 14.51 18.56
C GLU A 425 6.44 15.44 18.15
N LEU A 426 7.69 14.99 18.36
CA LEU A 426 8.88 15.77 18.06
C LEU A 426 9.89 14.92 17.29
N TYR A 427 10.15 15.30 16.04
CA TYR A 427 11.06 14.61 15.15
C TYR A 427 12.16 15.57 14.69
N LEU A 428 13.39 15.28 15.06
CA LEU A 428 14.55 16.13 14.83
C LEU A 428 15.59 15.37 14.03
N GLU A 429 16.03 15.94 12.92
CA GLU A 429 17.22 15.49 12.21
C GLU A 429 18.26 16.61 12.20
N ALA A 430 19.51 16.32 12.57
CA ALA A 430 20.61 17.27 12.61
C ALA A 430 21.85 16.75 11.88
N CYS A 431 22.58 17.64 11.21
CA CYS A 431 23.96 17.36 10.84
C CYS A 431 24.90 17.39 12.06
N ASP A 432 24.61 18.21 13.07
CA ASP A 432 25.36 18.35 14.31
C ASP A 432 24.40 18.42 15.50
N SER A 433 24.60 17.54 16.49
CA SER A 433 23.75 17.46 17.67
C SER A 433 23.85 18.71 18.56
N SER A 434 25.01 19.39 18.57
CA SER A 434 25.22 20.60 19.36
C SER A 434 24.38 21.78 18.87
N LEU A 435 24.15 21.85 17.56
CA LEU A 435 23.39 22.91 16.90
C LEU A 435 21.90 22.86 17.23
N ILE A 436 21.26 21.69 17.14
CA ILE A 436 19.83 21.57 17.46
C ILE A 436 19.58 21.65 18.96
N LEU A 437 20.42 21.00 19.76
CA LEU A 437 20.17 20.88 21.21
C LEU A 437 20.53 22.13 22.01
N SER A 438 21.37 23.02 21.49
CA SER A 438 21.57 24.35 22.10
C SER A 438 20.40 25.31 21.85
N ALA A 439 19.48 24.96 20.96
CA ALA A 439 18.40 25.81 20.50
C ALA A 439 16.99 25.34 20.88
N LEU A 440 16.88 24.21 21.58
CA LEU A 440 15.61 23.79 22.14
C LEU A 440 15.25 24.71 23.33
N PRO A 441 13.94 24.98 23.55
CA PRO A 441 13.46 25.60 24.80
C PRO A 441 13.94 24.82 26.02
N ASP A 442 13.84 25.41 27.24
CA ASP A 442 14.21 24.71 28.47
C ASP A 442 13.55 23.31 28.50
N CYS A 443 14.38 22.27 28.35
CA CYS A 443 13.89 20.92 28.10
C CYS A 443 13.16 20.34 29.32
N ARG A 444 13.26 21.00 30.49
CA ARG A 444 12.58 20.65 31.74
C ARG A 444 11.07 20.54 31.58
N ASP A 445 10.48 21.29 30.66
CA ASP A 445 9.01 21.36 30.50
C ASP A 445 8.44 20.34 29.51
N LEU A 446 9.28 19.56 28.84
CA LEU A 446 8.89 18.54 27.86
C LEU A 446 8.36 17.28 28.56
N THR A 447 7.21 17.38 29.23
CA THR A 447 6.61 16.31 30.03
C THR A 447 5.52 15.52 29.31
N ARG A 448 5.11 15.94 28.11
CA ARG A 448 3.96 15.37 27.39
C ARG A 448 4.31 14.76 26.03
N ILE A 449 5.60 14.57 25.73
CA ILE A 449 6.00 13.97 24.45
C ILE A 449 5.61 12.50 24.45
N GLN A 450 4.85 12.11 23.42
CA GLN A 450 4.43 10.75 23.14
C GLN A 450 5.36 10.09 22.12
N LYS A 451 5.76 10.83 21.08
CA LYS A 451 6.65 10.33 20.04
C LYS A 451 7.86 11.21 19.91
N PHE A 452 9.04 10.63 20.08
CA PHE A 452 10.30 11.35 19.94
C PHE A 452 11.21 10.64 18.95
N SER A 453 11.74 11.40 17.98
CA SER A 453 12.81 10.94 17.11
C SER A 453 13.95 11.92 17.08
N LEU A 454 15.17 11.44 17.28
CA LEU A 454 16.39 12.21 17.06
C LEU A 454 17.34 11.44 16.15
N LYS A 455 17.71 12.08 15.05
CA LYS A 455 18.68 11.56 14.09
C LYS A 455 19.81 12.55 13.91
N THR A 456 20.99 12.21 14.37
CA THR A 456 22.19 13.06 14.32
C THR A 456 23.33 12.35 13.63
N ARG A 457 24.38 13.09 13.26
CA ARG A 457 25.63 12.49 12.78
C ARG A 457 26.38 11.78 13.91
N ASP A 458 26.49 12.47 15.05
CA ASP A 458 27.25 12.03 16.22
C ASP A 458 26.31 11.78 17.41
N PRO A 459 26.64 10.84 18.31
CA PRO A 459 25.86 10.60 19.51
C PRO A 459 25.82 11.85 20.40
N ILE A 460 24.68 12.06 21.06
CA ILE A 460 24.51 13.13 22.03
C ILE A 460 25.27 12.82 23.34
N SER A 461 25.63 13.85 24.11
CA SER A 461 26.19 13.62 25.44
C SER A 461 25.13 13.08 26.40
N LYS A 462 25.57 12.31 27.41
CA LYS A 462 24.71 11.77 28.47
C LYS A 462 23.84 12.84 29.13
N ASP A 463 24.41 13.97 29.52
CA ASP A 463 23.68 15.03 30.23
C ASP A 463 22.57 15.63 29.35
N ARG A 464 22.81 15.75 28.04
CA ARG A 464 21.81 16.26 27.09
C ARG A 464 20.73 15.23 26.79
N PHE A 465 21.11 13.96 26.67
CA PHE A 465 20.15 12.86 26.54
C PHE A 465 19.18 12.81 27.72
N GLU A 466 19.72 12.95 28.93
CA GLU A 466 18.93 13.00 30.15
C GLU A 466 18.04 14.24 30.20
N ALA A 467 18.60 15.44 29.99
CA ALA A 467 17.82 16.68 30.03
C ALA A 467 16.64 16.68 29.05
N LEU A 468 16.79 16.03 27.89
CA LEU A 468 15.78 16.01 26.83
C LEU A 468 14.64 15.03 27.09
N LEU A 469 14.95 13.83 27.60
CA LEU A 469 13.97 12.74 27.67
C LEU A 469 13.50 12.44 29.09
N ARG A 470 14.30 12.73 30.13
CA ARG A 470 13.95 12.42 31.52
C ARG A 470 12.59 12.99 31.92
N PRO A 471 12.20 14.23 31.56
CA PRO A 471 10.89 14.75 31.93
C PRO A 471 9.72 13.93 31.36
N SER A 472 9.78 13.52 30.09
CA SER A 472 8.75 12.69 29.43
C SER A 472 8.76 11.22 29.86
N PHE A 473 9.92 10.68 30.24
CA PHE A 473 9.97 9.34 30.86
C PHE A 473 9.40 9.36 32.28
N THR A 474 9.70 10.40 33.06
CA THR A 474 9.21 10.54 34.44
C THR A 474 7.70 10.74 34.49
N SER A 475 7.12 11.44 33.51
CA SER A 475 5.67 11.58 33.38
C SER A 475 4.98 10.33 32.81
N GLY A 476 5.75 9.39 32.24
CA GLY A 476 5.22 8.21 31.56
C GLY A 476 4.49 8.53 30.26
N SER A 477 4.78 9.66 29.60
CA SER A 477 4.08 10.07 28.38
C SER A 477 4.62 9.40 27.11
N ILE A 478 5.89 8.98 27.11
CA ILE A 478 6.55 8.52 25.89
C ILE A 478 6.14 7.09 25.48
N GLU A 479 5.61 6.97 24.27
CA GLU A 479 5.08 5.73 23.69
C GLU A 479 5.98 5.20 22.56
N GLU A 480 6.59 6.11 21.79
CA GLU A 480 7.50 5.78 20.69
C GLU A 480 8.80 6.57 20.78
N LEU A 481 9.93 5.87 20.70
CA LEU A 481 11.27 6.47 20.76
C LEU A 481 12.13 5.99 19.60
N SER A 482 12.75 6.93 18.89
CA SER A 482 13.68 6.68 17.79
C SER A 482 14.97 7.46 18.00
N LEU A 483 16.11 6.78 18.14
CA LEU A 483 17.41 7.40 18.40
C LEU A 483 18.45 6.87 17.43
N SER A 484 19.03 7.77 16.63
CA SER A 484 19.95 7.40 15.56
C SER A 484 21.11 8.40 15.40
N PRO A 485 22.30 8.19 15.99
CA PRO A 485 22.65 7.07 16.87
C PRO A 485 22.23 7.31 18.33
N PHE A 486 21.97 6.22 19.05
CA PHE A 486 21.83 6.24 20.50
C PHE A 486 23.19 6.51 21.18
N PRO A 487 23.25 7.24 22.31
CA PRO A 487 24.49 7.71 22.95
C PRO A 487 25.27 6.62 23.73
N PHE A 488 25.42 5.46 23.12
CA PHE A 488 26.06 4.27 23.64
C PHE A 488 27.53 4.49 24.08
N ALA A 489 28.26 5.38 23.41
CA ALA A 489 29.64 5.70 23.75
C ALA A 489 29.80 6.52 25.04
N THR A 490 28.75 7.24 25.47
CA THR A 490 28.80 8.16 26.63
C THR A 490 27.94 7.69 27.80
N VAL A 491 27.13 6.65 27.61
CA VAL A 491 26.17 6.15 28.59
C VAL A 491 26.53 4.75 29.06
N ASN A 492 26.77 4.61 30.37
CA ASN A 492 26.82 3.30 31.02
C ASN A 492 25.42 2.92 31.53
N LEU A 493 24.75 2.02 30.81
CA LEU A 493 23.40 1.57 31.18
C LEU A 493 23.34 0.91 32.57
N LYS A 494 24.42 0.26 33.03
CA LYS A 494 24.46 -0.39 34.35
C LYS A 494 24.64 0.59 35.51
N SER A 495 24.88 1.87 35.22
CA SER A 495 24.97 2.92 36.25
C SER A 495 23.58 3.20 36.82
N ALA A 496 23.47 3.39 38.14
CA ALA A 496 22.26 3.86 38.80
C ALA A 496 21.80 5.23 38.25
N GLU A 497 22.70 5.99 37.64
CA GLU A 497 22.37 7.26 36.98
C GLU A 497 21.44 7.09 35.76
N MET A 498 21.32 5.89 35.20
CA MET A 498 20.41 5.58 34.08
C MET A 498 19.09 4.93 34.53
N ASP A 499 18.79 4.93 35.83
CA ASP A 499 17.53 4.37 36.37
C ASP A 499 16.29 5.15 35.94
N TRP A 500 16.45 6.37 35.45
CA TRP A 500 15.35 7.14 34.86
C TRP A 500 14.97 6.65 33.46
N PHE A 501 15.89 6.00 32.73
CA PHE A 501 15.67 5.50 31.38
C PHE A 501 15.03 4.10 31.39
N ARG A 502 13.84 4.02 31.96
CA ARG A 502 12.99 2.82 32.03
C ARG A 502 11.54 3.26 32.16
N GLY A 503 10.60 2.39 31.79
CA GLY A 503 9.18 2.70 31.98
C GLY A 503 8.25 1.75 31.25
N ASP A 504 6.97 1.83 31.61
CA ASP A 504 5.95 0.90 31.11
C ASP A 504 5.19 1.45 29.90
N SER A 505 5.36 2.72 29.56
CA SER A 505 4.61 3.38 28.48
C SER A 505 5.17 3.13 27.08
N LEU A 506 6.46 2.79 26.98
CA LEU A 506 7.13 2.66 25.68
C LEU A 506 6.69 1.37 24.96
N THR A 507 6.11 1.53 23.77
CA THR A 507 5.58 0.44 22.95
C THR A 507 6.42 0.16 21.70
N CYS A 508 7.09 1.19 21.17
CA CYS A 508 7.94 1.12 19.98
C CYS A 508 9.30 1.79 20.22
N LEU A 509 10.39 1.10 19.85
CA LEU A 509 11.75 1.57 20.04
C LEU A 509 12.56 1.35 18.75
N SER A 510 13.14 2.42 18.19
CA SER A 510 14.09 2.37 17.08
C SER A 510 15.46 2.83 17.54
N LEU A 511 16.49 2.02 17.31
CA LEU A 511 17.85 2.30 17.76
C LEU A 511 18.86 2.04 16.65
N THR A 512 19.79 2.99 16.51
CA THR A 512 21.03 2.78 15.75
C THR A 512 22.26 3.22 16.56
N GLY A 513 23.45 2.92 16.08
CA GLY A 513 24.71 3.21 16.76
C GLY A 513 25.24 2.12 17.69
N LEU A 514 24.60 0.96 17.78
CA LEU A 514 25.08 -0.17 18.58
C LEU A 514 26.39 -0.75 18.00
N THR A 515 26.50 -0.77 16.68
CA THR A 515 27.61 -1.38 15.94
C THR A 515 28.54 -0.37 15.26
N LEU A 516 28.23 0.94 15.37
CA LEU A 516 28.97 2.01 14.70
C LEU A 516 30.33 2.35 15.38
N ASP A 517 30.51 2.01 16.67
CA ASP A 517 31.76 2.25 17.38
C ASP A 517 32.35 0.94 17.94
N PHE A 518 33.39 0.42 17.26
CA PHE A 518 34.16 -0.75 17.70
C PHE A 518 34.94 -0.53 19.02
N ARG A 519 34.81 0.63 19.67
CA ARG A 519 35.68 1.06 20.79
C ARG A 519 35.02 1.14 22.16
N ALA A 520 33.69 1.11 22.32
CA ALA A 520 33.09 1.59 23.58
C ALA A 520 32.05 0.67 24.28
N ILE A 521 31.47 -0.33 23.62
CA ILE A 521 30.50 -1.23 24.27
C ILE A 521 30.96 -2.65 24.06
N GLY A 522 30.96 -3.46 25.12
CA GLY A 522 31.32 -4.88 25.09
C GLY A 522 30.59 -5.66 23.99
N ASN A 523 29.56 -6.43 24.34
CA ASN A 523 28.77 -7.14 23.33
C ASN A 523 27.53 -6.28 22.96
N PRO A 524 27.38 -5.80 21.72
CA PRO A 524 26.24 -4.97 21.32
C PRO A 524 24.89 -5.69 21.51
N GLY A 525 24.90 -7.02 21.42
CA GLY A 525 23.70 -7.82 21.69
C GLY A 525 23.27 -7.78 23.15
N ASP A 526 24.23 -7.77 24.09
CA ASP A 526 23.91 -7.70 25.53
C ASP A 526 23.46 -6.29 25.93
N ALA A 527 24.04 -5.25 25.34
CA ALA A 527 23.59 -3.87 25.54
C ALA A 527 22.14 -3.68 25.03
N LEU A 528 21.82 -4.22 23.85
CA LEU A 528 20.46 -4.17 23.32
C LEU A 528 19.47 -4.92 24.22
N VAL A 529 19.83 -6.12 24.70
CA VAL A 529 18.98 -6.88 25.64
C VAL A 529 18.75 -6.11 26.94
N ASP A 530 19.78 -5.46 27.48
CA ASP A 530 19.65 -4.60 28.67
C ASP A 530 18.66 -3.47 28.43
N VAL A 531 18.80 -2.73 27.31
CA VAL A 531 17.87 -1.65 26.96
C VAL A 531 16.43 -2.17 26.82
N VAL A 532 16.22 -3.25 26.07
CA VAL A 532 14.87 -3.81 25.84
C VAL A 532 14.25 -4.30 27.16
N SER A 533 15.04 -4.84 28.09
CA SER A 533 14.55 -5.33 29.37
C SER A 533 13.99 -4.24 30.29
N ARG A 534 14.36 -2.97 30.06
CA ARG A 534 13.87 -1.80 30.81
C ARG A 534 12.46 -1.37 30.43
N PHE A 535 11.90 -1.94 29.37
CA PHE A 535 10.60 -1.57 28.81
C PHE A 535 9.71 -2.81 28.68
N PRO A 536 8.99 -3.20 29.76
CA PRO A 536 8.25 -4.47 29.80
C PRO A 536 7.08 -4.55 28.82
N ASN A 537 6.53 -3.42 28.38
CA ASN A 537 5.44 -3.34 27.41
C ASN A 537 5.92 -3.09 25.97
N LEU A 538 7.22 -3.13 25.71
CA LEU A 538 7.76 -2.95 24.37
C LEU A 538 7.28 -4.06 23.45
N HIS A 539 6.62 -3.68 22.35
CA HIS A 539 6.04 -4.60 21.38
C HIS A 539 6.75 -4.55 20.02
N CYS A 540 7.25 -3.37 19.65
CA CYS A 540 7.93 -3.11 18.40
C CYS A 540 9.38 -2.66 18.63
N LEU A 541 10.32 -3.29 17.93
CA LEU A 541 11.75 -2.96 17.98
C LEU A 541 12.29 -2.78 16.55
N ASP A 542 12.90 -1.64 16.27
CA ASP A 542 13.59 -1.37 15.00
C ASP A 542 15.09 -1.25 15.22
N ILE A 543 15.79 -2.22 14.66
CA ILE A 543 17.25 -2.35 14.68
C ILE A 543 17.72 -2.66 13.24
N ASN A 544 16.97 -2.22 12.23
CA ASN A 544 17.23 -2.55 10.84
C ASN A 544 18.56 -2.01 10.32
N ARG A 545 19.17 -1.04 11.01
CA ARG A 545 20.50 -0.52 10.63
C ARG A 545 21.64 -1.08 11.46
N GLU A 546 21.35 -2.08 12.29
CA GLU A 546 22.32 -2.70 13.19
C GLU A 546 22.59 -4.17 12.83
N TYR A 547 23.84 -4.57 13.00
CA TYR A 547 24.24 -5.96 12.79
C TYR A 547 24.09 -6.77 14.10
N ILE A 548 22.89 -7.29 14.33
CA ILE A 548 22.55 -8.10 15.51
C ILE A 548 22.51 -9.59 15.16
N GLN A 549 23.17 -10.40 15.97
CA GLN A 549 23.28 -11.84 15.76
C GLN A 549 21.94 -12.56 16.01
N PRO A 550 21.62 -13.62 15.25
CA PRO A 550 20.36 -14.36 15.41
C PRO A 550 20.08 -14.90 16.84
N PRO A 551 21.09 -15.37 17.62
CA PRO A 551 20.87 -15.77 19.02
C PRO A 551 20.37 -14.62 19.92
N THR A 552 20.82 -13.39 19.67
CA THR A 552 20.35 -12.20 20.40
C THR A 552 18.89 -11.91 20.08
N LEU A 553 18.51 -12.00 18.80
CA LEU A 553 17.11 -11.86 18.39
C LEU A 553 16.23 -12.93 19.06
N ALA A 554 16.71 -14.17 19.12
CA ALA A 554 16.03 -15.25 19.81
C ALA A 554 15.87 -14.99 21.31
N ARG A 555 16.91 -14.46 21.98
CA ARG A 555 16.83 -14.03 23.39
C ARG A 555 15.77 -12.95 23.58
N ILE A 556 15.77 -11.90 22.75
CA ILE A 556 14.77 -10.82 22.83
C ILE A 556 13.35 -11.39 22.68
N VAL A 557 13.08 -12.16 21.63
CA VAL A 557 11.74 -12.72 21.37
C VAL A 557 11.27 -13.65 22.50
N SER A 558 12.18 -14.46 23.06
CA SER A 558 11.83 -15.45 24.10
C SER A 558 11.71 -14.87 25.50
N GLN A 559 12.44 -13.79 25.81
CA GLN A 559 12.52 -13.23 27.16
C GLN A 559 11.66 -11.97 27.33
N THR A 560 11.13 -11.38 26.25
CA THR A 560 10.38 -10.12 26.32
C THR A 560 9.05 -10.18 25.57
N ARG A 561 8.28 -9.07 25.61
CA ARG A 561 6.99 -8.92 24.93
C ARG A 561 7.09 -8.40 23.50
N VAL A 562 8.31 -8.21 22.99
CA VAL A 562 8.55 -7.77 21.61
C VAL A 562 8.04 -8.84 20.65
N ARG A 563 7.16 -8.44 19.72
CA ARG A 563 6.63 -9.33 18.67
C ARG A 563 6.87 -8.81 17.27
N THR A 564 7.17 -7.54 17.08
CA THR A 564 7.54 -7.01 15.77
C THR A 564 8.97 -6.52 15.85
N ILE A 565 9.86 -7.14 15.06
CA ILE A 565 11.27 -6.75 14.98
C ILE A 565 11.61 -6.38 13.55
N TYR A 566 12.05 -5.15 13.32
CA TYR A 566 12.58 -4.71 12.04
C TYR A 566 14.10 -4.94 12.02
N HIS A 567 14.56 -5.82 11.11
CA HIS A 567 15.96 -6.22 11.04
C HIS A 567 16.36 -6.59 9.59
N GLN A 568 17.58 -6.21 9.21
CA GLN A 568 18.15 -6.45 7.87
C GLN A 568 18.28 -7.94 7.57
N GLN A 569 18.23 -8.33 6.29
CA GLN A 569 18.48 -9.71 5.89
C GLN A 569 19.92 -10.16 6.21
N GLY A 570 20.07 -11.42 6.63
CA GLY A 570 21.36 -12.02 6.95
C GLY A 570 21.31 -13.54 6.98
N TYR A 571 22.48 -14.17 7.12
CA TYR A 571 22.64 -15.63 7.18
C TYR A 571 21.84 -16.23 8.36
N MET A 572 21.12 -17.34 8.13
CA MET A 572 20.23 -18.03 9.09
C MET A 572 18.99 -17.26 9.58
N MET A 573 18.62 -16.12 8.97
CA MET A 573 17.44 -15.36 9.38
C MET A 573 16.10 -16.04 9.09
N GLU A 574 16.03 -16.91 8.07
CA GLU A 574 14.79 -17.65 7.75
C GLU A 574 14.39 -18.65 8.85
N GLU A 575 15.38 -19.30 9.47
CA GLU A 575 15.16 -20.23 10.57
C GLU A 575 14.66 -19.50 11.81
N VAL A 576 15.29 -18.37 12.16
CA VAL A 576 14.87 -17.56 13.31
C VAL A 576 13.52 -16.91 13.08
N ARG A 577 13.22 -16.41 11.87
CA ARG A 577 11.88 -15.93 11.49
C ARG A 577 10.82 -17.00 11.67
N SER A 578 11.07 -18.19 11.14
CA SER A 578 10.15 -19.33 11.23
C SER A 578 9.94 -19.77 12.68
N TRP A 579 11.02 -19.84 13.47
CA TRP A 579 10.97 -20.17 14.89
C TRP A 579 10.19 -19.12 15.70
N ALA A 580 10.48 -17.83 15.51
CA ALA A 580 9.86 -16.72 16.23
C ALA A 580 8.35 -16.67 15.94
N SER A 581 7.97 -16.86 14.68
CA SER A 581 6.57 -16.88 14.24
C SER A 581 5.82 -18.08 14.82
N ARG A 582 6.37 -19.30 14.71
CA ARG A 582 5.67 -20.51 15.18
C ARG A 582 5.58 -20.61 16.69
N LYS A 583 6.63 -20.22 17.43
CA LYS A 583 6.72 -20.44 18.87
C LYS A 583 6.17 -19.28 19.70
N TYR A 584 6.32 -18.04 19.22
CA TYR A 584 5.96 -16.83 19.98
C TYR A 584 5.01 -15.89 19.23
N GLY A 585 4.60 -16.23 18.00
CA GLY A 585 3.77 -15.35 17.16
C GLY A 585 4.49 -14.06 16.74
N ALA A 586 5.82 -14.01 16.84
CA ALA A 586 6.62 -12.84 16.53
C ALA A 586 7.00 -12.77 15.05
N GLN A 587 7.01 -11.57 14.49
CA GLN A 587 7.37 -11.26 13.11
C GLN A 587 8.68 -10.50 13.07
N ILE A 588 9.65 -11.03 12.31
CA ILE A 588 10.90 -10.33 12.01
C ILE A 588 10.84 -9.88 10.56
N ILE A 589 10.73 -8.58 10.34
CA ILE A 589 10.42 -7.93 9.07
C ILE A 589 11.70 -7.31 8.49
N ASP A 590 11.93 -7.54 7.21
CA ASP A 590 12.96 -6.81 6.45
C ASP A 590 12.40 -5.44 6.04
N GLY A 591 12.93 -4.37 6.65
CA GLY A 591 12.41 -3.03 6.53
C GLY A 591 12.68 -2.23 7.80
N CYS A 592 12.15 -1.01 7.90
CA CYS A 592 12.22 -0.20 9.11
C CYS A 592 10.82 0.26 9.51
N VAL A 593 10.68 0.73 10.74
CA VAL A 593 9.45 1.40 11.18
C VAL A 593 9.19 2.61 10.27
N PRO A 594 7.95 2.81 9.79
CA PRO A 594 7.60 4.01 9.05
C PRO A 594 7.93 5.25 9.87
N SER A 595 8.78 6.12 9.33
CA SER A 595 9.20 7.35 10.01
C SER A 595 8.51 8.55 9.36
N PRO A 596 8.15 9.61 10.11
CA PRO A 596 7.69 10.88 9.52
C PRO A 596 8.71 11.55 8.59
N ALA A 597 9.98 11.14 8.71
CA ALA A 597 11.05 11.43 7.75
C ALA A 597 10.82 10.84 6.35
N GLN A 598 10.06 9.75 6.23
CA GLN A 598 9.78 9.05 4.98
C GLN A 598 8.59 9.69 4.26
N HIS A 599 8.76 10.94 3.85
CA HIS A 599 7.77 11.60 3.01
C HIS A 599 8.06 11.30 1.53
N PRO A 600 7.07 10.90 0.70
CA PRO A 600 7.30 10.45 -0.68
C PRO A 600 7.85 11.54 -1.62
N ASP A 601 7.73 12.81 -1.21
CA ASP A 601 8.31 13.98 -1.89
C ASP A 601 9.41 14.65 -1.09
N ARG A 602 9.81 14.10 0.07
CA ARG A 602 11.08 14.51 0.67
C ARG A 602 12.16 14.13 -0.32
N PRO A 603 12.97 15.08 -0.81
CA PRO A 603 14.03 14.72 -1.72
C PRO A 603 14.91 13.68 -1.02
N MET A 604 15.02 12.50 -1.62
CA MET A 604 16.15 11.62 -1.38
C MET A 604 17.38 12.32 -1.94
N PHE A 605 17.79 13.42 -1.33
CA PHE A 605 19.17 13.84 -1.40
C PHE A 605 19.91 12.66 -0.83
N ASN A 606 20.60 11.94 -1.71
CA ASN A 606 21.71 11.10 -1.30
C ASN A 606 22.49 11.94 -0.31
N LEU A 607 22.41 11.54 0.95
CA LEU A 607 23.24 11.95 2.04
C LEU A 607 24.62 12.26 1.44
N SER A 608 24.93 13.53 1.27
CA SER A 608 26.31 14.01 1.16
C SER A 608 27.08 13.68 2.45
N LEU A 609 26.37 13.25 3.50
CA LEU A 609 26.89 12.47 4.63
C LEU A 609 27.57 11.13 4.21
N ALA A 610 27.31 10.57 3.02
CA ALA A 610 28.06 9.42 2.49
C ALA A 610 29.35 9.82 1.75
N ARG A 611 29.52 11.10 1.36
CA ARG A 611 30.79 11.58 0.77
C ARG A 611 31.79 12.10 1.81
N SER A 612 31.37 12.34 3.05
CA SER A 612 32.28 12.57 4.19
C SER A 612 32.70 11.30 4.93
N MET A 613 32.18 10.12 4.53
CA MET A 613 32.68 8.81 4.97
C MET A 613 33.89 8.31 4.14
N GLY A 614 34.49 9.16 3.30
CA GLY A 614 35.71 8.87 2.56
C GLY A 614 36.95 9.40 3.26
N ARG A 615 37.58 8.54 4.08
CA ARG A 615 38.95 8.57 4.66
C ARG A 615 39.44 9.91 5.27
N PRO A 616 39.99 9.90 6.51
CA PRO A 616 40.87 11.00 6.90
C PRO A 616 42.02 11.04 5.90
N TRP A 617 42.18 12.16 5.19
CA TRP A 617 43.40 12.41 4.45
C TRP A 617 44.50 12.53 5.49
N GLY A 618 45.34 11.50 5.56
CA GLY A 618 46.62 11.62 6.24
C GLY A 618 47.42 12.71 5.56
N ASN A 619 47.79 13.71 6.35
CA ASN A 619 49.16 14.20 6.49
C ASN A 619 49.26 14.98 7.79
#